data_AF-U1NCI3-F1
#
_entry.id   AF-U1NCI3-F1
#
_cell.length_a   1.000
_cell.length_b   1.000
_cell.length_c   1.000
_cell.angle_alpha   90.00
_cell.angle_beta   90.00
_cell.angle_gamma   90.00
#
_symmetry.space_group_name_H-M   'P 1'
#
loop_
_entity.id
_entity.type
_entity.pdbx_description
1 polymer ?
#
loop_
_entity_poly.entity_id
_entity_poly.type
_entity_poly.pdbx_seq_one_letter_code
_entity_poly.pdbx_strand_id
1 'polypeptide(L)'
;MPVTTRLHGNLPLVEATRAAADIDDDATVLTSGFGSVGYPKEVPLALAESGGDQSLTIVSSGNVGSEIDVDLVESGAVSRRFSYQSSARARKLTNEREIAFSDRDASSIGDEVQHGGMVDADVAVVEAVAVGVDWFIPSTSLGQVPAFVASADELIVEVNHNQPLALQTLHDVYRRESPPNREPIPLTTPGERIGTNHIGFDPDKLVAVVETDRADSTYTFRDPTDDDLSIAQHFGAFLTDELSRSAVFDNAVHLQFGVGSLGNALMGELQQFDFGGRDVVYFGELIQDGLFDMLDADRLEVASATSLALTDEGQERLFADVERYAEDIVLRPADISNHPGLI
;
A
#
# COMPACT_ATOMS: atom_id res chain seq x y z
N MET A 1 -10.39 -8.07 16.17
CA MET A 1 -10.83 -7.44 17.43
C MET A 1 -10.15 -6.08 17.51
N PRO A 2 -10.81 -5.02 17.99
CA PRO A 2 -10.12 -3.77 18.24
C PRO A 2 -9.11 -3.94 19.38
N VAL A 3 -7.89 -3.46 19.18
CA VAL A 3 -6.81 -3.49 20.18
C VAL A 3 -6.55 -2.09 20.73
N THR A 4 -6.19 -2.02 22.00
CA THR A 4 -5.88 -0.76 22.72
C THR A 4 -4.40 -0.62 23.08
N THR A 5 -3.60 -1.66 22.83
CA THR A 5 -2.15 -1.70 22.99
C THR A 5 -1.51 -2.23 21.70
N ARG A 6 -0.23 -1.92 21.47
CA ARG A 6 0.47 -2.32 20.24
C ARG A 6 1.08 -3.72 20.30
N LEU A 7 1.59 -4.13 21.46
CA LEU A 7 2.30 -5.40 21.63
C LEU A 7 1.44 -6.39 22.43
N HIS A 8 1.25 -7.60 21.90
CA HIS A 8 0.41 -8.63 22.52
C HIS A 8 1.13 -9.98 22.65
N GLY A 9 1.30 -10.45 23.88
CA GLY A 9 1.95 -11.73 24.18
C GLY A 9 3.46 -11.60 24.40
N ASN A 10 4.17 -12.73 24.33
CA ASN A 10 5.62 -12.77 24.47
C ASN A 10 6.25 -12.71 23.08
N LEU A 11 6.80 -11.53 22.73
CA LEU A 11 7.31 -11.24 21.40
C LEU A 11 8.84 -11.18 21.40
N PRO A 12 9.52 -11.58 20.29
CA PRO A 12 10.98 -11.50 20.16
C PRO A 12 11.43 -10.06 19.88
N LEU A 13 11.34 -9.20 20.89
CA LEU A 13 11.74 -7.79 20.78
C LEU A 13 13.26 -7.66 20.62
N VAL A 14 13.70 -6.97 19.57
CA VAL A 14 15.11 -6.70 19.26
C VAL A 14 15.28 -5.31 18.65
N GLU A 15 16.52 -4.81 18.68
CA GLU A 15 16.89 -3.58 17.96
C GLU A 15 16.92 -3.83 16.44
N ALA A 16 16.68 -2.79 15.64
CA ALA A 16 16.70 -2.87 14.18
C ALA A 16 18.02 -3.41 13.63
N THR A 17 19.15 -2.99 14.21
CA THR A 17 20.50 -3.48 13.84
C THR A 17 20.69 -4.98 14.10
N ARG A 18 20.05 -5.52 15.14
CA ARG A 18 20.09 -6.95 15.43
C ARG A 18 19.25 -7.72 14.43
N ALA A 19 18.03 -7.25 14.16
CA ALA A 19 17.14 -7.86 13.16
C ALA A 19 17.78 -7.86 11.76
N ALA A 20 18.37 -6.73 11.34
CA ALA A 20 19.08 -6.62 10.07
C ALA A 20 20.30 -7.56 9.98
N ALA A 21 21.04 -7.75 11.07
CA ALA A 21 22.20 -8.65 11.10
C ALA A 21 21.85 -10.14 11.07
N ASP A 22 20.59 -10.50 11.28
CA ASP A 22 20.09 -11.88 11.15
C ASP A 22 19.55 -12.18 9.74
N ILE A 23 19.44 -11.17 8.86
CA ILE A 23 19.09 -11.35 7.45
C ILE A 23 20.33 -11.78 6.68
N ASP A 24 20.26 -12.89 5.97
CA ASP A 24 21.36 -13.41 5.15
C ASP A 24 21.77 -12.42 4.03
N ASP A 25 23.06 -12.38 3.71
CA ASP A 25 23.65 -11.42 2.77
C ASP A 25 23.05 -11.50 1.36
N ASP A 26 22.54 -12.66 0.93
CA ASP A 26 21.91 -12.88 -0.38
C ASP A 26 20.38 -13.11 -0.31
N ALA A 27 19.76 -12.78 0.83
CA ALA A 27 18.34 -13.01 1.07
C ALA A 27 17.42 -12.29 0.06
N THR A 28 16.33 -12.96 -0.25
CA THR A 28 15.12 -12.38 -0.82
C THR A 28 14.24 -11.82 0.29
N VAL A 29 14.17 -10.50 0.34
CA VAL A 29 13.40 -9.74 1.31
C VAL A 29 12.11 -9.26 0.66
N LEU A 30 10.98 -9.76 1.17
CA LEU A 30 9.66 -9.24 0.82
C LEU A 30 9.29 -8.11 1.77
N THR A 31 8.91 -6.93 1.27
CA THR A 31 8.58 -5.79 2.13
C THR A 31 7.12 -5.38 2.02
N SER A 32 6.56 -4.88 3.13
CA SER A 32 5.37 -4.04 3.04
C SER A 32 5.69 -2.71 2.34
N GLY A 33 4.63 -1.97 2.01
CA GLY A 33 4.75 -0.68 1.34
C GLY A 33 4.07 -0.66 -0.03
N PHE A 34 3.28 0.38 -0.24
CA PHE A 34 2.66 0.69 -1.51
C PHE A 34 2.42 2.20 -1.58
N GLY A 35 2.95 2.87 -2.60
CA GLY A 35 2.82 4.33 -2.70
C GLY A 35 3.62 5.08 -1.63
N SER A 36 4.84 4.63 -1.32
CA SER A 36 5.75 5.33 -0.40
C SER A 36 5.26 5.46 1.04
N VAL A 37 4.25 4.69 1.45
CA VAL A 37 3.74 4.61 2.82
C VAL A 37 3.61 3.16 3.29
N GLY A 38 3.70 2.92 4.60
CA GLY A 38 3.47 1.60 5.19
C GLY A 38 4.56 0.55 4.90
N TYR A 39 5.76 1.01 4.56
CA TYR A 39 6.96 0.20 4.36
C TYR A 39 7.82 0.22 5.64
N PRO A 40 8.61 -0.84 5.93
CA PRO A 40 9.55 -0.83 7.04
C PRO A 40 10.67 0.19 6.80
N LYS A 41 11.22 0.76 7.86
CA LYS A 41 12.14 1.90 7.78
C LYS A 41 13.46 1.59 8.47
N GLU A 42 13.43 1.18 9.74
CA GLU A 42 14.65 1.07 10.55
C GLU A 42 15.49 -0.17 10.22
N VAL A 43 14.87 -1.31 9.88
CA VAL A 43 15.58 -2.51 9.43
C VAL A 43 16.24 -2.29 8.07
N PRO A 44 15.57 -1.73 7.04
CA PRO A 44 16.25 -1.33 5.80
C PRO A 44 17.39 -0.34 5.99
N LEU A 45 17.24 0.65 6.87
CA LEU A 45 18.33 1.59 7.20
C LEU A 45 19.51 0.87 7.85
N ALA A 46 19.26 -0.04 8.79
CA ALA A 46 20.30 -0.83 9.41
C ALA A 46 21.03 -1.75 8.42
N LEU A 47 20.31 -2.32 7.44
CA LEU A 47 20.91 -3.05 6.32
C LEU A 47 21.82 -2.12 5.49
N ALA A 48 21.35 -0.92 5.15
CA ALA A 48 22.11 0.06 4.39
C ALA A 48 23.40 0.50 5.10
N GLU A 49 23.36 0.64 6.42
CA GLU A 49 24.49 1.08 7.24
C GLU A 49 25.51 -0.03 7.55
N SER A 50 25.13 -1.30 7.39
CA SER A 50 26.00 -2.44 7.72
C SER A 50 27.30 -2.48 6.92
N GLY A 51 27.32 -1.91 5.70
CA GLY A 51 28.49 -1.80 4.84
C GLY A 51 29.09 -3.14 4.40
N GLY A 52 28.28 -4.20 4.36
CA GLY A 52 28.68 -5.55 3.95
C GLY A 52 28.69 -5.75 2.42
N ASP A 53 29.03 -6.98 2.00
CA ASP A 53 29.00 -7.41 0.60
C ASP A 53 27.64 -8.05 0.24
N GLN A 54 26.53 -7.46 0.69
CA GLN A 54 25.20 -8.01 0.44
C GLN A 54 24.79 -7.95 -1.03
N SER A 55 23.93 -8.88 -1.42
CA SER A 55 23.37 -9.04 -2.76
C SER A 55 21.86 -9.35 -2.69
N LEU A 56 21.13 -8.58 -1.89
CA LEU A 56 19.72 -8.77 -1.59
C LEU A 56 18.82 -8.70 -2.84
N THR A 57 17.74 -9.47 -2.82
CA THR A 57 16.59 -9.31 -3.71
C THR A 57 15.45 -8.64 -2.94
N ILE A 58 15.05 -7.43 -3.35
CA ILE A 58 13.99 -6.67 -2.68
C ILE A 58 12.70 -6.76 -3.49
N VAL A 59 11.63 -7.26 -2.86
CA VAL A 59 10.29 -7.35 -3.46
C VAL A 59 9.29 -6.55 -2.63
N SER A 60 8.79 -5.45 -3.18
CA SER A 60 7.70 -4.67 -2.62
C SER A 60 6.49 -4.70 -3.55
N SER A 61 5.29 -4.48 -3.01
CA SER A 61 4.04 -4.51 -3.80
C SER A 61 3.88 -3.27 -4.68
N GLY A 62 4.49 -2.16 -4.28
CA GLY A 62 4.53 -0.92 -5.04
C GLY A 62 5.76 -0.10 -4.65
N ASN A 63 5.68 1.22 -4.84
CA ASN A 63 6.74 2.13 -4.41
C ASN A 63 6.94 2.14 -2.88
N VAL A 64 8.18 2.34 -2.43
CA VAL A 64 8.57 2.51 -1.03
C VAL A 64 9.40 3.79 -0.86
N GLY A 65 9.61 4.26 0.37
CA GLY A 65 10.33 5.52 0.59
C GLY A 65 11.84 5.42 0.45
N SER A 66 12.52 6.52 0.80
CA SER A 66 13.96 6.71 0.61
C SER A 66 14.82 5.68 1.33
N GLU A 67 14.39 5.20 2.50
CA GLU A 67 15.14 4.23 3.30
C GLU A 67 15.48 2.96 2.50
N ILE A 68 14.61 2.56 1.56
CA ILE A 68 14.84 1.41 0.67
C ILE A 68 15.30 1.88 -0.71
N ASP A 69 14.50 2.70 -1.39
CA ASP A 69 14.73 3.03 -2.82
C ASP A 69 15.85 4.09 -3.03
N VAL A 70 16.44 4.61 -1.95
CA VAL A 70 17.62 5.48 -1.97
C VAL A 70 18.72 4.90 -1.09
N ASP A 71 18.55 4.86 0.23
CA ASP A 71 19.65 4.56 1.17
C ASP A 71 20.15 3.12 1.02
N LEU A 72 19.26 2.12 1.09
CA LEU A 72 19.63 0.72 0.89
C LEU A 72 20.17 0.45 -0.52
N VAL A 73 19.56 1.06 -1.53
CA VAL A 73 20.04 0.96 -2.91
C VAL A 73 21.42 1.60 -3.11
N GLU A 74 21.72 2.73 -2.45
CA GLU A 74 23.02 3.41 -2.54
C GLU A 74 24.13 2.73 -1.76
N SER A 75 23.79 1.95 -0.73
CA SER A 75 24.76 1.12 0.00
C SER A 75 25.43 0.07 -0.89
N GLY A 76 24.80 -0.30 -2.01
CA GLY A 76 25.24 -1.38 -2.90
C GLY A 76 24.72 -2.76 -2.50
N ALA A 77 23.93 -2.87 -1.43
CA ALA A 77 23.40 -4.13 -0.92
C ALA A 77 22.34 -4.80 -1.81
N VAL A 78 21.73 -4.07 -2.77
CA VAL A 78 20.60 -4.56 -3.57
C VAL A 78 21.08 -5.02 -4.95
N SER A 79 20.90 -6.30 -5.26
CA SER A 79 21.22 -6.86 -6.59
C SER A 79 20.00 -6.94 -7.51
N ARG A 80 18.80 -7.13 -6.93
CA ARG A 80 17.54 -7.27 -7.67
C ARG A 80 16.41 -6.50 -6.98
N ARG A 81 15.52 -5.89 -7.78
CA ARG A 81 14.39 -5.09 -7.29
C ARG A 81 13.11 -5.39 -8.07
N PHE A 82 12.01 -5.60 -7.34
CA PHE A 82 10.66 -5.81 -7.84
C PHE A 82 9.66 -5.07 -6.95
N SER A 83 8.51 -4.57 -7.40
CA SER A 83 8.02 -4.51 -8.77
C SER A 83 7.83 -3.08 -9.28
N TYR A 84 7.98 -2.08 -8.43
CA TYR A 84 7.84 -0.69 -8.82
C TYR A 84 8.79 0.18 -8.01
N GLN A 85 9.46 1.10 -8.69
CA GLN A 85 10.34 2.10 -8.10
C GLN A 85 10.22 3.41 -8.88
N SER A 86 10.24 4.54 -8.19
CA SER A 86 10.15 5.88 -8.84
C SER A 86 11.35 6.77 -8.50
N SER A 87 12.16 6.40 -7.51
CA SER A 87 13.30 7.21 -7.08
C SER A 87 14.25 7.43 -8.26
N ALA A 88 14.78 8.66 -8.37
CA ALA A 88 15.71 9.00 -9.43
C ALA A 88 16.98 8.13 -9.37
N ARG A 89 17.38 7.76 -8.15
CA ARG A 89 18.58 6.98 -7.91
C ARG A 89 18.42 5.52 -8.31
N ALA A 90 17.38 4.84 -7.84
CA ALA A 90 17.13 3.45 -8.20
C ALA A 90 16.91 3.29 -9.71
N ARG A 91 16.19 4.24 -10.33
CA ARG A 91 16.04 4.31 -11.79
C ARG A 91 17.38 4.45 -12.51
N LYS A 92 18.28 5.31 -12.02
CA LYS A 92 19.62 5.47 -12.60
C LYS A 92 20.40 4.15 -12.57
N LEU A 93 20.49 3.51 -11.41
CA LEU A 93 21.23 2.25 -11.22
C LEU A 93 20.64 1.10 -12.04
N THR A 94 19.31 1.04 -12.16
CA THR A 94 18.63 0.08 -13.03
C THR A 94 18.97 0.31 -14.51
N ASN A 95 18.95 1.58 -14.97
CA ASN A 95 19.29 1.92 -16.36
C ASN A 95 20.77 1.66 -16.68
N GLU A 96 21.64 1.80 -15.69
CA GLU A 96 23.07 1.47 -15.77
C GLU A 96 23.32 -0.05 -15.64
N ARG A 97 22.27 -0.84 -15.35
CA ARG A 97 22.30 -2.30 -15.12
C ARG A 97 23.14 -2.73 -13.93
N GLU A 98 23.27 -1.84 -12.94
CA GLU A 98 23.88 -2.15 -11.65
C GLU A 98 22.91 -2.93 -10.76
N ILE A 99 21.59 -2.71 -10.93
CA ILE A 99 20.52 -3.45 -10.27
C ILE A 99 19.63 -4.07 -11.35
N ALA A 100 19.34 -5.37 -11.22
CA ALA A 100 18.34 -6.02 -12.07
C ALA A 100 16.93 -5.64 -11.60
N PHE A 101 16.09 -5.18 -12.52
CA PHE A 101 14.72 -4.77 -12.21
C PHE A 101 13.72 -5.47 -13.12
N SER A 102 12.59 -5.86 -12.55
CA SER A 102 11.41 -6.29 -13.31
C SER A 102 10.19 -5.67 -12.68
N ASP A 103 9.44 -4.92 -13.47
CA ASP A 103 8.10 -4.50 -13.12
C ASP A 103 7.12 -5.67 -13.17
N ARG A 104 6.13 -5.64 -12.27
CA ARG A 104 5.10 -6.68 -12.10
C ARG A 104 3.75 -6.02 -11.87
N ASP A 105 2.70 -6.73 -12.27
CA ASP A 105 1.34 -6.30 -12.04
C ASP A 105 1.02 -6.35 -10.53
N ALA A 106 0.54 -5.24 -9.99
CA ALA A 106 0.23 -5.10 -8.57
C ALA A 106 -0.83 -6.10 -8.11
N SER A 107 -1.74 -6.53 -8.99
CA SER A 107 -2.80 -7.50 -8.69
C SER A 107 -2.31 -8.94 -8.64
N SER A 108 -1.22 -9.28 -9.36
CA SER A 108 -0.76 -10.68 -9.53
C SER A 108 0.57 -11.00 -8.85
N ILE A 109 1.37 -10.01 -8.44
CA ILE A 109 2.70 -10.28 -7.86
C ILE A 109 2.63 -11.20 -6.62
N GLY A 110 1.58 -11.11 -5.81
CA GLY A 110 1.36 -12.02 -4.68
C GLY A 110 1.25 -13.50 -5.10
N ASP A 111 0.61 -13.77 -6.24
CA ASP A 111 0.53 -15.11 -6.83
C ASP A 111 1.84 -15.53 -7.49
N GLU A 112 2.55 -14.61 -8.13
CA GLU A 112 3.84 -14.88 -8.74
C GLU A 112 4.89 -15.30 -7.70
N VAL A 113 4.87 -14.66 -6.51
CA VAL A 113 5.71 -15.04 -5.37
C VAL A 113 5.28 -16.41 -4.81
N GLN A 114 3.98 -16.64 -4.56
CA GLN A 114 3.51 -17.88 -3.93
C GLN A 114 3.55 -19.12 -4.84
N HIS A 115 3.30 -18.94 -6.13
CA HIS A 115 2.96 -20.02 -7.05
C HIS A 115 3.67 -19.93 -8.40
N GLY A 116 4.18 -18.75 -8.77
CA GLY A 116 4.81 -18.50 -10.06
C GLY A 116 6.31 -18.80 -10.09
N GLY A 117 6.95 -19.04 -8.94
CA GLY A 117 8.40 -19.22 -8.84
C GLY A 117 9.17 -17.96 -9.21
N MET A 118 8.60 -16.78 -8.94
CA MET A 118 9.25 -15.49 -9.22
C MET A 118 10.56 -15.33 -8.43
N VAL A 119 10.51 -15.70 -7.14
CA VAL A 119 11.60 -15.66 -6.17
C VAL A 119 11.38 -16.77 -5.15
N ASP A 120 12.44 -17.21 -4.49
CA ASP A 120 12.38 -18.02 -3.26
C ASP A 120 12.49 -17.04 -2.09
N ALA A 121 11.43 -16.91 -1.28
CA ALA A 121 11.31 -15.83 -0.29
C ALA A 121 11.85 -16.25 1.08
N ASP A 122 12.93 -15.61 1.53
CA ASP A 122 13.57 -15.95 2.81
C ASP A 122 12.89 -15.22 3.98
N VAL A 123 12.71 -13.90 3.87
CA VAL A 123 12.18 -13.08 4.97
C VAL A 123 11.18 -12.03 4.49
N ALA A 124 10.10 -11.85 5.25
CA ALA A 124 9.19 -10.72 5.12
C ALA A 124 9.51 -9.66 6.18
N VAL A 125 9.72 -8.41 5.77
CA VAL A 125 9.92 -7.27 6.67
C VAL A 125 8.77 -6.29 6.48
N VAL A 126 7.93 -6.11 7.51
CA VAL A 126 6.66 -5.38 7.38
C VAL A 126 6.50 -4.33 8.46
N GLU A 127 5.81 -3.24 8.15
CA GLU A 127 5.37 -2.24 9.13
C GLU A 127 3.95 -2.54 9.63
N ALA A 128 3.73 -2.36 10.94
CA ALA A 128 2.47 -2.57 11.62
C ALA A 128 2.20 -1.49 12.67
N VAL A 129 0.92 -1.26 12.99
CA VAL A 129 0.53 -0.46 14.17
C VAL A 129 0.46 -1.29 15.44
N ALA A 130 0.27 -2.61 15.31
CA ALA A 130 0.21 -3.57 16.40
C ALA A 130 0.56 -4.98 15.94
N VAL A 131 1.10 -5.80 16.84
CA VAL A 131 1.50 -7.19 16.60
C VAL A 131 1.19 -8.07 17.81
N GLY A 132 0.72 -9.27 17.53
CA GLY A 132 0.55 -10.37 18.45
C GLY A 132 1.41 -11.57 18.07
N VAL A 133 1.18 -12.71 18.73
CA VAL A 133 1.98 -13.93 18.53
C VAL A 133 1.79 -14.58 17.16
N ASP A 134 0.63 -14.38 16.53
CA ASP A 134 0.20 -15.03 15.28
C ASP A 134 -0.55 -14.07 14.34
N TRP A 135 -0.50 -12.76 14.62
CA TRP A 135 -1.13 -11.73 13.80
C TRP A 135 -0.44 -10.38 13.92
N PHE A 136 -0.62 -9.52 12.92
CA PHE A 136 -0.30 -8.09 13.02
C PHE A 136 -1.36 -7.23 12.30
N ILE A 137 -1.47 -5.97 12.69
CA ILE A 137 -2.35 -4.98 12.04
C ILE A 137 -1.46 -4.04 11.21
N PRO A 138 -1.66 -3.97 9.88
CA PRO A 138 -0.88 -3.10 9.01
C PRO A 138 -1.01 -1.61 9.38
N SER A 139 -0.12 -0.78 8.84
CA SER A 139 -0.21 0.67 8.96
C SER A 139 -1.02 1.29 7.80
N THR A 140 -0.40 2.15 6.99
CA THR A 140 -1.05 3.03 6.01
C THR A 140 -1.20 2.40 4.63
N SER A 141 -0.68 1.18 4.42
CA SER A 141 -0.85 0.41 3.19
C SER A 141 -0.95 -1.09 3.42
N LEU A 142 -1.50 -1.81 2.44
CA LEU A 142 -1.60 -3.27 2.42
C LEU A 142 -0.80 -3.92 1.30
N GLY A 143 -0.94 -3.46 0.06
CA GLY A 143 -0.31 -4.11 -1.09
C GLY A 143 -0.62 -5.62 -1.13
N GLN A 144 0.39 -6.44 -1.37
CA GLN A 144 0.35 -7.90 -1.39
C GLN A 144 0.95 -8.52 -0.12
N VAL A 145 1.04 -7.75 0.98
CA VAL A 145 1.65 -8.20 2.23
C VAL A 145 1.08 -9.53 2.76
N PRO A 146 -0.24 -9.81 2.71
CA PRO A 146 -0.74 -11.09 3.18
C PRO A 146 -0.18 -12.28 2.38
N ALA A 147 0.06 -12.12 1.08
CA ALA A 147 0.70 -13.12 0.24
C ALA A 147 2.19 -13.25 0.58
N PHE A 148 2.89 -12.13 0.77
CA PHE A 148 4.32 -12.11 1.09
C PHE A 148 4.62 -12.81 2.42
N VAL A 149 3.86 -12.51 3.47
CA VAL A 149 3.99 -13.16 4.78
C VAL A 149 3.68 -14.66 4.71
N ALA A 150 2.78 -15.07 3.81
CA ALA A 150 2.52 -16.49 3.58
C ALA A 150 3.73 -17.21 2.98
N SER A 151 4.42 -16.55 2.05
CA SER A 151 5.52 -17.13 1.27
C SER A 151 6.85 -17.13 1.99
N ALA A 152 7.16 -16.11 2.77
CA ALA A 152 8.45 -16.00 3.44
C ALA A 152 8.62 -17.04 4.54
N ASP A 153 9.84 -17.57 4.71
CA ASP A 153 10.16 -18.50 5.79
C ASP A 153 10.19 -17.79 7.16
N GLU A 154 10.67 -16.55 7.18
CA GLU A 154 10.76 -15.72 8.38
C GLU A 154 9.97 -14.40 8.26
N LEU A 155 9.61 -13.82 9.40
CA LEU A 155 8.87 -12.58 9.53
C LEU A 155 9.51 -11.66 10.57
N ILE A 156 9.79 -10.43 10.14
CA ILE A 156 10.20 -9.31 10.97
C ILE A 156 9.11 -8.24 10.91
N VAL A 157 8.63 -7.81 12.08
CA VAL A 157 7.59 -6.77 12.19
C VAL A 157 8.16 -5.51 12.84
N GLU A 158 8.14 -4.40 12.12
CA GLU A 158 8.34 -3.06 12.68
C GLU A 158 7.02 -2.51 13.21
N VAL A 159 6.93 -2.31 14.52
CA VAL A 159 5.78 -1.68 15.18
C VAL A 159 6.04 -0.19 15.28
N ASN A 160 5.41 0.58 14.41
CA ASN A 160 5.66 2.01 14.28
C ASN A 160 4.72 2.84 15.17
N HIS A 161 5.30 3.53 16.14
CA HIS A 161 4.61 4.38 17.10
C HIS A 161 4.13 5.70 16.51
N ASN A 162 4.70 6.12 15.36
CA ASN A 162 4.28 7.31 14.63
C ASN A 162 2.90 7.13 13.99
N GLN A 163 2.55 5.89 13.68
CA GLN A 163 1.29 5.54 13.04
C GLN A 163 0.19 5.30 14.09
N PRO A 164 -0.98 5.98 14.02
CA PRO A 164 -1.99 5.86 15.07
C PRO A 164 -2.61 4.47 15.10
N LEU A 165 -2.84 3.95 16.31
CA LEU A 165 -3.45 2.62 16.51
C LEU A 165 -4.87 2.54 15.91
N ALA A 166 -5.54 3.67 15.72
CA ALA A 166 -6.85 3.78 15.10
C ALA A 166 -6.87 3.31 13.64
N LEU A 167 -5.73 3.28 12.92
CA LEU A 167 -5.64 2.76 11.55
C LEU A 167 -6.19 1.33 11.40
N GLN A 168 -6.22 0.56 12.50
CA GLN A 168 -6.83 -0.78 12.55
C GLN A 168 -8.30 -0.86 12.11
N THR A 169 -8.98 0.28 11.98
CA THR A 169 -10.38 0.34 11.52
C THR A 169 -10.50 0.44 10.00
N LEU A 170 -9.41 0.77 9.29
CA LEU A 170 -9.42 0.96 7.85
C LEU A 170 -9.32 -0.36 7.08
N HIS A 171 -8.67 -1.39 7.62
CA HIS A 171 -8.31 -2.59 6.86
C HIS A 171 -9.45 -3.61 6.68
N ASP A 172 -9.49 -4.21 5.49
CA ASP A 172 -10.26 -5.41 5.15
C ASP A 172 -9.35 -6.41 4.42
N VAL A 173 -8.61 -7.17 5.22
CA VAL A 173 -7.70 -8.23 4.81
C VAL A 173 -8.49 -9.49 4.48
N TYR A 174 -8.70 -9.71 3.19
CA TYR A 174 -9.26 -10.95 2.65
C TYR A 174 -8.22 -11.65 1.79
N ARG A 175 -8.04 -12.95 2.00
CA ARG A 175 -7.20 -13.80 1.16
C ARG A 175 -8.04 -14.87 0.49
N ARG A 176 -7.82 -15.04 -0.81
CA ARG A 176 -8.40 -16.14 -1.57
C ARG A 176 -7.70 -17.45 -1.21
N GLU A 177 -8.41 -18.56 -1.35
CA GLU A 177 -7.80 -19.89 -1.22
C GLU A 177 -6.68 -20.11 -2.27
N SER A 178 -5.83 -21.10 -2.07
CA SER A 178 -4.81 -21.44 -3.07
C SER A 178 -5.45 -22.11 -4.30
N PRO A 179 -4.91 -21.89 -5.51
CA PRO A 179 -5.31 -22.65 -6.70
C PRO A 179 -5.12 -24.16 -6.47
N PRO A 180 -5.92 -25.03 -7.13
CA PRO A 180 -6.90 -24.71 -8.16
C PRO A 180 -8.33 -24.43 -7.64
N ASN A 181 -8.58 -24.51 -6.33
CA ASN A 181 -9.94 -24.46 -5.77
C ASN A 181 -10.39 -23.04 -5.38
N ARG A 182 -9.90 -22.02 -6.11
CA ARG A 182 -10.25 -20.62 -5.83
C ARG A 182 -11.70 -20.32 -6.18
N GLU A 183 -12.50 -20.09 -5.15
CA GLU A 183 -13.84 -19.55 -5.31
C GLU A 183 -13.82 -18.07 -5.77
N PRO A 184 -14.95 -17.56 -6.32
CA PRO A 184 -15.12 -16.15 -6.60
C PRO A 184 -14.91 -15.27 -5.35
N ILE A 185 -14.44 -14.04 -5.54
CA ILE A 185 -14.35 -13.07 -4.44
C ILE A 185 -15.78 -12.67 -4.05
N PRO A 186 -16.19 -12.82 -2.78
CA PRO A 186 -17.56 -12.55 -2.35
C PRO A 186 -17.82 -11.06 -2.09
N LEU A 187 -17.19 -10.16 -2.86
CA LEU A 187 -17.37 -8.71 -2.73
C LEU A 187 -18.46 -8.25 -3.71
N THR A 188 -19.54 -7.70 -3.19
CA THR A 188 -20.71 -7.29 -3.99
C THR A 188 -20.85 -5.78 -4.11
N THR A 189 -20.28 -5.02 -3.17
CA THR A 189 -20.20 -3.56 -3.24
C THR A 189 -18.80 -3.05 -2.87
N PRO A 190 -18.36 -1.90 -3.40
CA PRO A 190 -17.04 -1.33 -3.13
C PRO A 190 -16.70 -1.10 -1.65
N GLY A 191 -17.70 -0.84 -0.80
CA GLY A 191 -17.52 -0.60 0.64
C GLY A 191 -17.68 -1.82 1.55
N GLU A 192 -18.11 -2.95 1.01
CA GLU A 192 -18.36 -4.16 1.82
C GLU A 192 -17.07 -4.71 2.41
N ARG A 193 -17.04 -5.05 3.71
CA ARG A 193 -15.88 -5.72 4.33
C ARG A 193 -16.11 -7.23 4.37
N ILE A 194 -15.21 -8.00 3.77
CA ILE A 194 -15.34 -9.46 3.59
C ILE A 194 -14.26 -10.26 4.33
N GLY A 195 -13.33 -9.59 4.98
CA GLY A 195 -12.17 -10.16 5.65
C GLY A 195 -12.03 -9.72 7.10
N THR A 196 -10.79 -9.50 7.51
CA THR A 196 -10.45 -9.09 8.89
C THR A 196 -9.58 -7.83 8.88
N ASN A 197 -9.38 -7.21 10.04
CA ASN A 197 -8.52 -6.03 10.13
C ASN A 197 -7.03 -6.35 10.36
N HIS A 198 -6.62 -7.61 10.29
CA HIS A 198 -5.26 -8.04 10.61
C HIS A 198 -4.79 -9.11 9.61
N ILE A 199 -3.48 -9.30 9.57
CA ILE A 199 -2.83 -10.37 8.81
C ILE A 199 -2.40 -11.44 9.81
N GLY A 200 -2.92 -12.66 9.66
CA GLY A 200 -2.51 -13.82 10.44
C GLY A 200 -1.32 -14.55 9.81
N PHE A 201 -0.49 -15.18 10.64
CA PHE A 201 0.68 -15.94 10.24
C PHE A 201 0.97 -17.09 11.23
N ASP A 202 1.83 -18.03 10.84
CA ASP A 202 2.31 -19.08 11.75
C ASP A 202 3.30 -18.49 12.78
N PRO A 203 3.07 -18.61 14.10
CA PRO A 203 3.94 -18.06 15.13
C PRO A 203 5.42 -18.35 14.95
N ASP A 204 5.77 -19.52 14.41
CA ASP A 204 7.16 -19.95 14.25
C ASP A 204 7.93 -19.08 13.23
N LYS A 205 7.21 -18.35 12.37
CA LYS A 205 7.82 -17.40 11.43
C LYS A 205 8.28 -16.11 12.09
N LEU A 206 7.68 -15.69 13.20
CA LEU A 206 7.99 -14.39 13.81
C LEU A 206 9.33 -14.45 14.53
N VAL A 207 10.40 -14.00 13.85
CA VAL A 207 11.76 -14.05 14.38
C VAL A 207 12.17 -12.76 15.10
N ALA A 208 11.57 -11.62 14.75
CA ALA A 208 11.87 -10.33 15.36
C ALA A 208 10.67 -9.37 15.36
N VAL A 209 10.56 -8.60 16.44
CA VAL A 209 9.73 -7.39 16.51
C VAL A 209 10.62 -6.21 16.86
N VAL A 210 10.53 -5.15 16.07
CA VAL A 210 11.32 -3.91 16.24
C VAL A 210 10.36 -2.76 16.50
N GLU A 211 10.55 -2.01 17.57
CA GLU A 211 9.76 -0.80 17.81
C GLU A 211 10.39 0.40 17.08
N THR A 212 9.58 1.15 16.33
CA THR A 212 10.05 2.29 15.52
C THR A 212 9.16 3.51 15.76
N ASP A 213 9.60 4.70 15.37
CA ASP A 213 8.82 5.95 15.49
C ASP A 213 9.20 6.93 14.35
N ARG A 214 9.03 6.48 13.12
CA ARG A 214 9.37 7.27 11.92
C ARG A 214 8.15 7.45 11.02
N ALA A 215 7.84 8.68 10.66
CA ALA A 215 6.74 9.00 9.77
C ALA A 215 6.92 8.40 8.37
N ASP A 216 5.82 8.21 7.65
CA ASP A 216 5.85 7.90 6.23
C ASP A 216 6.38 9.07 5.40
N SER A 217 6.85 8.77 4.18
CA SER A 217 7.16 9.79 3.18
C SER A 217 5.85 10.33 2.59
N THR A 218 5.51 11.58 2.89
CA THR A 218 4.30 12.21 2.34
C THR A 218 4.47 12.66 0.91
N TYR A 219 3.35 12.77 0.21
CA TYR A 219 3.33 13.22 -1.17
C TYR A 219 3.45 14.75 -1.23
N THR A 220 4.33 15.23 -2.10
CA THR A 220 4.32 16.62 -2.57
C THR A 220 3.83 16.65 -4.01
N PHE A 221 2.70 17.32 -4.24
CA PHE A 221 2.17 17.50 -5.58
C PHE A 221 2.55 18.89 -6.11
N ARG A 222 2.92 18.97 -7.39
CA ARG A 222 3.04 20.27 -8.07
C ARG A 222 1.64 20.81 -8.38
N ASP A 223 1.56 22.13 -8.50
CA ASP A 223 0.37 22.77 -9.06
C ASP A 223 0.06 22.22 -10.47
N PRO A 224 -1.23 22.05 -10.83
CA PRO A 224 -1.65 21.75 -12.19
C PRO A 224 -1.10 22.76 -13.20
N THR A 225 -0.66 22.28 -14.37
CA THR A 225 -0.34 23.16 -15.50
C THR A 225 -1.61 23.54 -16.26
N ASP A 226 -1.51 24.52 -17.17
CA ASP A 226 -2.58 24.85 -18.11
C ASP A 226 -3.02 23.62 -18.95
N ASP A 227 -2.08 22.74 -19.29
CA ASP A 227 -2.37 21.48 -19.99
C ASP A 227 -3.15 20.51 -19.08
N ASP A 228 -2.76 20.36 -17.81
CA ASP A 228 -3.48 19.49 -16.87
C ASP A 228 -4.93 19.98 -16.66
N LEU A 229 -5.12 21.30 -16.51
CA LEU A 229 -6.42 21.93 -16.38
C LEU A 229 -7.27 21.76 -17.64
N SER A 230 -6.66 21.88 -18.83
CA SER A 230 -7.36 21.65 -20.10
C SER A 230 -7.81 20.19 -20.24
N ILE A 231 -6.97 19.23 -19.83
CA ILE A 231 -7.33 17.80 -19.81
C ILE A 231 -8.50 17.57 -18.84
N ALA A 232 -8.46 18.18 -17.66
CA ALA A 232 -9.54 18.05 -16.67
C ALA A 232 -10.87 18.59 -17.20
N GLN A 233 -10.86 19.76 -17.85
CA GLN A 233 -12.06 20.34 -18.48
C GLN A 233 -12.62 19.44 -19.59
N HIS A 234 -11.76 18.84 -20.42
CA HIS A 234 -12.20 17.89 -21.43
C HIS A 234 -12.82 16.64 -20.81
N PHE A 235 -12.28 16.18 -19.69
CA PHE A 235 -12.84 15.06 -18.94
C PHE A 235 -14.22 15.39 -18.35
N GLY A 236 -14.39 16.58 -17.75
CA GLY A 236 -15.69 17.05 -17.26
C GLY A 236 -16.74 17.16 -18.36
N ALA A 237 -16.36 17.69 -19.54
CA ALA A 237 -17.25 17.74 -20.70
C ALA A 237 -17.66 16.33 -21.17
N PHE A 238 -16.70 15.41 -21.23
CA PHE A 238 -16.97 14.01 -21.54
C PHE A 238 -17.96 13.38 -20.54
N LEU A 239 -17.73 13.55 -19.24
CA LEU A 239 -18.63 13.01 -18.21
C LEU A 239 -20.05 13.58 -18.34
N THR A 240 -20.18 14.88 -18.58
CA THR A 240 -21.49 15.53 -18.80
C THR A 240 -22.26 14.85 -19.94
N ASP A 241 -21.59 14.64 -21.07
CA ASP A 241 -22.20 14.00 -22.24
C ASP A 241 -22.57 12.54 -21.94
N GLU A 242 -21.67 11.78 -21.28
CA GLU A 242 -21.91 10.38 -20.91
C GLU A 242 -23.09 10.22 -19.95
N LEU A 243 -23.15 11.03 -18.88
CA LEU A 243 -24.23 10.97 -17.89
C LEU A 243 -25.60 11.28 -18.50
N SER A 244 -25.63 12.05 -19.59
CA SER A 244 -26.88 12.38 -20.30
C SER A 244 -27.35 11.28 -21.25
N ARG A 245 -26.45 10.41 -21.72
CA ARG A 245 -26.72 9.49 -22.84
C ARG A 245 -26.64 8.01 -22.48
N SER A 246 -25.96 7.65 -21.39
CA SER A 246 -25.65 6.26 -21.05
C SER A 246 -26.34 5.85 -19.76
N ALA A 247 -27.22 4.85 -19.86
CA ALA A 247 -27.90 4.25 -18.71
C ALA A 247 -26.94 3.53 -17.74
N VAL A 248 -25.70 3.27 -18.16
CA VAL A 248 -24.66 2.67 -17.29
C VAL A 248 -24.41 3.52 -16.06
N PHE A 249 -24.56 4.84 -16.18
CA PHE A 249 -24.31 5.78 -15.10
C PHE A 249 -25.59 6.24 -14.40
N ASP A 250 -26.77 5.64 -14.63
CA ASP A 250 -28.03 6.17 -14.08
C ASP A 250 -28.06 6.18 -12.55
N ASN A 251 -27.38 5.21 -11.91
CA ASN A 251 -27.38 5.07 -10.46
C ASN A 251 -26.05 5.54 -9.82
N ALA A 252 -24.93 5.18 -10.42
CA ALA A 252 -23.61 5.40 -9.82
C ALA A 252 -22.51 5.65 -10.85
N VAL A 253 -21.47 6.36 -10.43
CA VAL A 253 -20.21 6.54 -11.16
C VAL A 253 -19.08 5.92 -10.34
N HIS A 254 -18.38 4.96 -10.95
CA HIS A 254 -17.22 4.31 -10.35
C HIS A 254 -15.96 4.95 -10.93
N LEU A 255 -15.09 5.43 -10.05
CA LEU A 255 -13.89 6.17 -10.40
C LEU A 255 -12.64 5.41 -9.95
N GLN A 256 -11.65 5.42 -10.83
CA GLN A 256 -10.26 5.12 -10.51
C GLN A 256 -9.40 6.12 -11.30
N PHE A 257 -8.42 6.68 -10.63
CA PHE A 257 -7.41 7.53 -11.25
C PHE A 257 -6.09 7.35 -10.50
N GLY A 258 -5.00 7.53 -11.24
CA GLY A 258 -3.65 7.44 -10.68
C GLY A 258 -3.24 8.70 -9.93
N VAL A 259 -2.15 8.57 -9.18
CA VAL A 259 -1.53 9.69 -8.45
C VAL A 259 -0.75 10.63 -9.37
N GLY A 260 -0.66 11.89 -8.96
CA GLY A 260 0.17 12.92 -9.58
C GLY A 260 -0.60 14.21 -9.86
N SER A 261 0.09 15.19 -10.43
CA SER A 261 -0.44 16.53 -10.70
C SER A 261 -1.68 16.53 -11.60
N LEU A 262 -1.75 15.62 -12.57
CA LEU A 262 -2.94 15.47 -13.41
C LEU A 262 -4.12 14.91 -12.61
N GLY A 263 -3.87 13.94 -11.72
CA GLY A 263 -4.88 13.44 -10.78
C GLY A 263 -5.45 14.55 -9.91
N ASN A 264 -4.61 15.47 -9.41
CA ASN A 264 -5.08 16.62 -8.64
C ASN A 264 -5.95 17.59 -9.47
N ALA A 265 -5.58 17.85 -10.73
CA ALA A 265 -6.40 18.66 -11.64
C ALA A 265 -7.76 18.01 -11.90
N LEU A 266 -7.78 16.70 -12.14
CA LEU A 266 -8.99 15.91 -12.30
C LEU A 266 -9.85 15.93 -11.03
N MET A 267 -9.22 15.87 -9.85
CA MET A 267 -9.95 15.98 -8.59
C MET A 267 -10.57 17.35 -8.39
N GLY A 268 -9.87 18.43 -8.73
CA GLY A 268 -10.45 19.77 -8.69
C GLY A 268 -11.70 19.91 -9.57
N GLU A 269 -11.70 19.27 -10.74
CA GLU A 269 -12.87 19.22 -11.62
C GLU A 269 -13.99 18.35 -11.03
N LEU A 270 -13.68 17.14 -10.57
CA LEU A 270 -14.64 16.20 -9.98
C LEU A 270 -15.31 16.76 -8.72
N GLN A 271 -14.56 17.51 -7.90
CA GLN A 271 -15.07 18.23 -6.73
C GLN A 271 -16.05 19.34 -7.09
N GLN A 272 -16.12 19.80 -8.34
CA GLN A 272 -17.09 20.81 -8.78
C GLN A 272 -18.18 20.21 -9.67
N PHE A 273 -17.96 19.00 -10.17
CA PHE A 273 -18.82 18.33 -11.14
C PHE A 273 -20.18 17.88 -10.55
N ASP A 274 -21.28 18.26 -11.20
CA ASP A 274 -22.62 17.82 -10.78
C ASP A 274 -22.93 16.41 -11.32
N PHE A 275 -22.89 15.42 -10.44
CA PHE A 275 -23.25 14.03 -10.75
C PHE A 275 -24.77 13.83 -10.86
N GLY A 276 -25.60 14.85 -10.66
CA GLY A 276 -27.05 14.77 -10.81
C GLY A 276 -27.71 13.83 -9.82
N GLY A 277 -27.17 13.73 -8.59
CA GLY A 277 -27.69 12.88 -7.52
C GLY A 277 -27.34 11.39 -7.64
N ARG A 278 -26.38 11.03 -8.48
CA ARG A 278 -25.81 9.68 -8.58
C ARG A 278 -24.82 9.43 -7.46
N ASP A 279 -24.71 8.17 -7.05
CA ASP A 279 -23.67 7.75 -6.12
C ASP A 279 -22.30 7.88 -6.81
N VAL A 280 -21.30 8.37 -6.08
CA VAL A 280 -19.92 8.42 -6.58
C VAL A 280 -19.10 7.50 -5.70
N VAL A 281 -18.38 6.59 -6.35
CA VAL A 281 -17.61 5.55 -5.66
C VAL A 281 -16.20 5.54 -6.20
N TYR A 282 -15.22 5.47 -5.31
CA TYR A 282 -13.84 5.24 -5.67
C TYR A 282 -13.47 3.78 -5.38
N PHE A 283 -12.99 3.06 -6.40
CA PHE A 283 -12.44 1.71 -6.26
C PHE A 283 -11.15 1.64 -7.07
N GLY A 284 -10.01 1.76 -6.38
CA GLY A 284 -8.72 1.95 -7.04
C GLY A 284 -7.53 1.52 -6.19
N GLU A 285 -6.37 2.12 -6.44
CA GLU A 285 -5.13 1.76 -5.73
C GLU A 285 -4.83 2.66 -4.54
N LEU A 286 -5.06 3.97 -4.68
CA LEU A 286 -4.48 5.01 -3.84
C LEU A 286 -5.53 6.04 -3.46
N ILE A 287 -5.72 6.26 -2.15
CA ILE A 287 -6.59 7.34 -1.66
C ILE A 287 -5.74 8.60 -1.45
N GLN A 288 -6.09 9.67 -2.16
CA GLN A 288 -5.43 10.99 -2.07
C GLN A 288 -6.32 12.00 -1.34
N ASP A 289 -5.74 13.12 -0.91
CA ASP A 289 -6.41 14.23 -0.21
C ASP A 289 -7.72 14.66 -0.88
N GLY A 290 -7.75 14.74 -2.21
CA GLY A 290 -8.94 15.16 -2.96
C GLY A 290 -10.17 14.26 -2.77
N LEU A 291 -9.98 12.98 -2.42
CA LEU A 291 -11.08 12.06 -2.08
C LEU A 291 -11.62 12.35 -0.68
N PHE A 292 -10.76 12.72 0.27
CA PHE A 292 -11.20 13.16 1.59
C PHE A 292 -12.09 14.40 1.47
N ASP A 293 -11.71 15.38 0.65
CA ASP A 293 -12.56 16.56 0.39
C ASP A 293 -13.95 16.20 -0.13
N MET A 294 -14.06 15.17 -0.96
CA MET A 294 -15.35 14.69 -1.45
C MET A 294 -16.14 13.96 -0.35
N LEU A 295 -15.49 13.18 0.50
CA LEU A 295 -16.12 12.52 1.66
C LEU A 295 -16.70 13.57 2.61
N ASP A 296 -15.92 14.58 2.99
CA ASP A 296 -16.38 15.65 3.90
C ASP A 296 -17.51 16.50 3.31
N ALA A 297 -17.61 16.56 1.99
CA ALA A 297 -18.67 17.25 1.28
C ALA A 297 -19.92 16.37 1.06
N ASP A 298 -19.93 15.12 1.55
CA ASP A 298 -20.97 14.11 1.30
C ASP A 298 -21.18 13.86 -0.21
N ARG A 299 -20.10 13.88 -0.98
CA ARG A 299 -20.08 13.73 -2.45
C ARG A 299 -19.40 12.47 -2.95
N LEU A 300 -18.80 11.71 -2.06
CA LEU A 300 -18.26 10.39 -2.31
C LEU A 300 -18.91 9.44 -1.28
N GLU A 301 -19.48 8.35 -1.77
CA GLU A 301 -20.13 7.35 -0.91
C GLU A 301 -19.09 6.46 -0.23
N VAL A 302 -18.06 6.06 -0.98
CA VAL A 302 -17.01 5.18 -0.46
C VAL A 302 -15.72 5.28 -1.26
N ALA A 303 -14.59 5.11 -0.58
CA ALA A 303 -13.27 4.92 -1.17
C ALA A 303 -12.65 3.58 -0.75
N SER A 304 -12.50 2.67 -1.70
CA SER A 304 -11.81 1.39 -1.54
C SER A 304 -10.49 1.40 -2.28
N ALA A 305 -9.40 1.08 -1.57
CA ALA A 305 -8.05 1.14 -2.11
C ALA A 305 -7.10 0.14 -1.44
N THR A 306 -5.82 0.12 -1.82
CA THR A 306 -4.79 -0.66 -1.11
C THR A 306 -3.88 0.21 -0.24
N SER A 307 -3.83 1.52 -0.48
CA SER A 307 -2.94 2.42 0.22
C SER A 307 -3.41 3.87 0.24
N LEU A 308 -2.83 4.65 1.16
CA LEU A 308 -3.03 6.08 1.34
C LEU A 308 -1.87 6.86 0.67
N ALA A 309 -2.18 7.78 -0.24
CA ALA A 309 -1.22 8.66 -0.90
C ALA A 309 -1.47 10.12 -0.52
N LEU A 310 -1.15 10.44 0.74
CA LEU A 310 -1.52 11.71 1.37
C LEU A 310 -0.37 12.69 1.47
N THR A 311 -0.71 13.98 1.44
CA THR A 311 0.19 15.05 1.89
C THR A 311 0.31 15.06 3.42
N ASP A 312 1.19 15.90 3.98
CA ASP A 312 1.27 16.14 5.43
C ASP A 312 -0.10 16.56 6.00
N GLU A 313 -0.78 17.50 5.34
CA GLU A 313 -2.10 17.99 5.76
C GLU A 313 -3.16 16.88 5.69
N GLY A 314 -3.11 16.05 4.64
CA GLY A 314 -3.99 14.91 4.48
C GLY A 314 -3.80 13.85 5.58
N GLN A 315 -2.55 13.55 5.96
CA GLN A 315 -2.26 12.63 7.07
C GLN A 315 -2.72 13.21 8.41
N GLU A 316 -2.40 14.47 8.71
CA GLU A 316 -2.85 15.13 9.95
C GLU A 316 -4.37 15.10 10.07
N ARG A 317 -5.07 15.36 8.96
CA ARG A 317 -6.53 15.30 8.87
C ARG A 317 -7.08 13.90 9.13
N LEU A 318 -6.52 12.88 8.48
CA LEU A 318 -6.92 11.49 8.72
C LEU A 318 -6.68 11.09 10.17
N PHE A 319 -5.48 11.36 10.70
CA PHE A 319 -5.06 10.91 12.03
C PHE A 319 -5.82 11.60 13.17
N ALA A 320 -6.38 12.79 12.92
CA ALA A 320 -7.24 13.47 13.87
C ALA A 320 -8.59 12.75 14.10
N ASP A 321 -9.09 11.99 13.11
CA ASP A 321 -10.40 11.31 13.18
C ASP A 321 -10.48 10.07 12.26
N VAL A 322 -9.60 9.10 12.50
CA VAL A 322 -9.50 7.90 11.65
C VAL A 322 -10.81 7.11 11.64
N GLU A 323 -11.48 7.01 12.80
CA GLU A 323 -12.74 6.29 12.94
C GLU A 323 -13.87 6.87 12.09
N ARG A 324 -13.96 8.20 11.95
CA ARG A 324 -14.94 8.82 11.03
C ARG A 324 -14.67 8.41 9.59
N TYR A 325 -13.44 8.51 9.12
CA TYR A 325 -13.10 8.11 7.76
C TYR A 325 -13.27 6.61 7.52
N ALA A 326 -13.11 5.77 8.54
CA ALA A 326 -13.28 4.32 8.43
C ALA A 326 -14.70 3.86 8.11
N GLU A 327 -15.70 4.74 8.28
CA GLU A 327 -17.08 4.52 7.84
C GLU A 327 -17.17 4.43 6.30
N ASP A 328 -16.37 5.25 5.61
CA ASP A 328 -16.43 5.44 4.15
C ASP A 328 -15.14 5.01 3.44
N ILE A 329 -14.10 4.60 4.17
CA ILE A 329 -12.80 4.16 3.64
C ILE A 329 -12.50 2.70 3.99
N VAL A 330 -12.09 1.93 2.99
CA VAL A 330 -11.62 0.55 3.16
C VAL A 330 -10.27 0.34 2.46
N LEU A 331 -9.26 -0.11 3.21
CA LEU A 331 -7.98 -0.56 2.67
C LEU A 331 -7.98 -2.08 2.51
N ARG A 332 -7.60 -2.58 1.33
CA ARG A 332 -7.63 -4.00 0.96
C ARG A 332 -6.30 -4.46 0.38
N PRO A 333 -6.03 -5.78 0.38
CA PRO A 333 -4.95 -6.33 -0.41
C PRO A 333 -5.07 -5.97 -1.90
N ALA A 334 -3.94 -5.77 -2.58
CA ALA A 334 -3.89 -5.30 -3.96
C ALA A 334 -4.48 -6.34 -4.95
N ASP A 335 -4.48 -7.62 -4.61
CA ASP A 335 -5.17 -8.66 -5.39
C ASP A 335 -6.70 -8.58 -5.28
N ILE A 336 -7.22 -7.71 -4.41
CA ILE A 336 -8.65 -7.36 -4.31
C ILE A 336 -8.91 -5.99 -4.94
N SER A 337 -8.19 -4.94 -4.52
CA SER A 337 -8.42 -3.58 -5.04
C SER A 337 -8.15 -3.46 -6.55
N ASN A 338 -7.28 -4.32 -7.09
CA ASN A 338 -6.94 -4.35 -8.51
C ASN A 338 -7.44 -5.60 -9.22
N HIS A 339 -8.35 -6.37 -8.60
CA HIS A 339 -8.77 -7.63 -9.19
C HIS A 339 -9.53 -7.41 -10.51
N PRO A 340 -9.09 -7.98 -11.65
CA PRO A 340 -9.75 -7.74 -12.95
C PRO A 340 -11.19 -8.25 -13.06
N GLY A 341 -11.62 -9.11 -12.15
CA GLY A 341 -13.02 -9.57 -12.08
C GLY A 341 -13.93 -8.70 -11.22
N LEU A 342 -13.37 -7.78 -10.43
CA LEU A 342 -14.10 -6.78 -9.65
C LEU A 342 -14.20 -5.44 -10.38
N ILE A 343 -13.17 -5.10 -11.17
CA ILE A 343 -13.13 -3.98 -12.11
C ILE A 343 -13.98 -4.31 -13.35
#